data_AF-A0AAW9TZZ5-F1
#
_entry.id   AF-A0AAW9TZZ5-F1
#
_cell.length_a   1.000
_cell.length_b   1.000
_cell.length_c   1.000
_cell.angle_alpha   90.00
_cell.angle_beta   90.00
_cell.angle_gamma   90.00
#
_symmetry.space_group_name_H-M   'P 1'
#
loop_
_entity.id
_entity.type
_entity.pdbx_description
1 polymer ?
#
loop_
_entity_poly.entity_id
_entity_poly.type
_entity_poly.pdbx_seq_one_letter_code
_entity_poly.pdbx_strand_id
1 'polypeptide(L)'
;MDSVVRGITIYFILLAALRLSGRRTVAQMTTFDFVLLLIIAETTQQALLGDDFSIVNATLLILTLFGVDIVLSYLKQWSPKIALFLDGTATVLIADGKVDERALKRARVNIEDILVAAREQQGLARLDQIKFAVLEADGGISIIPR
;
A
#
# COMPACT_ATOMS: atom_id res chain seq x y z
N MET A 1 -23.02 -28.58 -3.92
CA MET A 1 -23.76 -27.46 -3.28
C MET A 1 -22.93 -26.78 -2.19
N ASP A 2 -22.12 -27.53 -1.43
CA ASP A 2 -21.24 -26.95 -0.40
C ASP A 2 -20.29 -25.87 -0.93
N SER A 3 -19.70 -26.04 -2.11
CA SER A 3 -18.77 -25.04 -2.66
C SER A 3 -19.41 -23.67 -2.91
N VAL A 4 -20.70 -23.63 -3.25
CA VAL A 4 -21.43 -22.36 -3.47
C VAL A 4 -21.69 -21.66 -2.14
N VAL A 5 -22.12 -22.40 -1.11
CA VAL A 5 -22.34 -21.86 0.25
C VAL A 5 -21.01 -21.41 0.88
N ARG A 6 -19.93 -22.17 0.69
CA ARG A 6 -18.56 -21.80 1.10
C ARG A 6 -18.11 -20.51 0.42
N GLY A 7 -18.29 -20.40 -0.89
CA GLY A 7 -17.94 -19.20 -1.65
C GLY A 7 -18.69 -17.96 -1.16
N ILE A 8 -20.00 -18.06 -0.94
CA ILE A 8 -20.82 -16.95 -0.41
C ILE A 8 -20.36 -16.56 1.01
N THR A 9 -20.05 -17.55 1.86
CA THR A 9 -19.60 -17.29 3.24
C THR A 9 -18.25 -16.56 3.26
N ILE A 10 -17.28 -17.03 2.48
CA ILE A 10 -15.96 -16.38 2.37
C ILE A 10 -16.11 -14.97 1.80
N TYR A 11 -16.97 -14.78 0.79
CA TYR A 11 -17.24 -13.45 0.23
C TYR A 11 -17.71 -12.46 1.31
N PHE A 12 -18.68 -12.84 2.16
CA PHE A 12 -19.14 -11.96 3.23
C PHE A 12 -18.08 -11.71 4.31
N ILE A 13 -17.25 -12.70 4.65
CA ILE A 13 -16.15 -12.54 5.60
C ILE A 13 -15.13 -11.54 5.05
N LEU A 14 -14.73 -11.68 3.79
CA LEU A 14 -13.80 -10.76 3.12
C LEU A 14 -14.39 -9.37 2.99
N LEU A 15 -15.69 -9.26 2.68
CA LEU A 15 -16.37 -7.98 2.62
C LEU A 15 -16.40 -7.28 3.98
N ALA A 16 -16.65 -8.03 5.07
CA ALA A 16 -16.62 -7.50 6.42
C ALA A 16 -15.20 -7.06 6.82
N ALA A 17 -14.19 -7.87 6.53
CA ALA A 17 -12.79 -7.55 6.73
C ALA A 17 -12.42 -6.26 5.98
N LEU A 18 -12.60 -6.21 4.66
CA LEU A 18 -12.30 -5.02 3.86
C LEU A 18 -13.03 -3.76 4.37
N ARG A 19 -14.28 -3.89 4.83
CA ARG A 19 -15.04 -2.77 5.40
C ARG A 19 -14.49 -2.30 6.75
N LEU A 20 -13.94 -3.20 7.56
CA LEU A 20 -13.25 -2.90 8.81
C LEU A 20 -11.87 -2.26 8.59
N SER A 21 -11.25 -2.48 7.42
CA SER A 21 -9.93 -1.90 7.05
C SER A 21 -10.03 -0.38 6.85
N GLY A 22 -11.25 0.13 6.67
CA GLY A 22 -11.53 1.54 6.46
C GLY A 22 -11.56 1.91 4.97
N ARG A 23 -11.46 3.22 4.69
CA ARG A 23 -11.63 3.80 3.34
C ARG A 23 -10.33 3.84 2.52
N ARG A 24 -9.41 2.88 2.69
CA ARG A 24 -8.22 2.82 1.84
C ARG A 24 -8.61 2.36 0.44
N THR A 25 -8.64 3.30 -0.50
CA THR A 25 -8.86 3.03 -1.92
C THR A 25 -7.71 2.19 -2.49
N VAL A 26 -7.94 1.41 -3.55
CA VAL A 26 -6.90 0.59 -4.22
C VAL A 26 -5.64 1.40 -4.56
N ALA A 27 -5.79 2.69 -4.87
CA ALA A 27 -4.69 3.62 -5.17
C ALA A 27 -3.84 4.05 -3.96
N GLN A 28 -4.25 3.74 -2.73
CA GLN A 28 -3.54 4.06 -1.48
C GLN A 28 -3.13 2.79 -0.71
N MET A 29 -3.19 1.63 -1.38
CA MET A 29 -2.79 0.36 -0.81
C MET A 29 -1.28 0.37 -0.61
N THR A 30 -0.83 0.11 0.62
CA THR A 30 0.58 -0.10 0.92
C THR A 30 1.05 -1.43 0.33
N THR A 31 2.36 -1.61 0.15
CA THR A 31 2.92 -2.91 -0.28
C THR A 31 2.50 -4.05 0.67
N PHE A 32 2.31 -3.73 1.95
CA PHE A 32 1.82 -4.68 2.94
C PHE A 32 0.37 -5.11 2.68
N ASP A 33 -0.51 -4.17 2.33
CA ASP A 33 -1.91 -4.47 1.96
C ASP A 33 -1.98 -5.40 0.74
N PHE A 34 -1.03 -5.26 -0.19
CA PHE A 34 -0.93 -6.13 -1.37
C PHE A 34 -0.51 -7.57 -1.00
N VAL A 35 0.45 -7.72 -0.09
CA VAL A 35 0.87 -9.04 0.44
C VAL A 35 -0.27 -9.70 1.19
N LEU A 36 -1.00 -8.94 2.02
CA LEU A 36 -2.16 -9.42 2.75
C LEU A 36 -3.24 -9.96 1.80
N LEU A 37 -3.55 -9.21 0.73
CA LEU A 37 -4.52 -9.62 -0.29
C LEU A 37 -4.10 -10.91 -1.00
N LEU A 38 -2.80 -11.07 -1.28
CA LEU A 38 -2.23 -12.28 -1.87
C LEU A 38 -2.40 -13.51 -0.96
N ILE A 39 -2.07 -13.37 0.33
CA ILE A 39 -2.22 -14.44 1.33
C ILE A 39 -3.70 -14.84 1.48
N ILE A 40 -4.60 -13.85 1.49
CA ILE A 40 -6.04 -14.08 1.54
C ILE A 40 -6.51 -14.85 0.31
N ALA A 41 -6.03 -14.50 -0.88
CA ALA A 41 -6.39 -15.19 -2.12
C ALA A 41 -5.94 -16.65 -2.11
N GLU A 42 -4.69 -16.93 -1.71
CA GLU A 42 -4.15 -18.28 -1.59
C GLU A 42 -4.93 -19.12 -0.56
N THR A 43 -5.20 -18.54 0.61
CA THR A 43 -5.97 -19.21 1.66
C THR A 43 -7.41 -19.50 1.20
N THR A 44 -8.03 -18.57 0.49
CA THR A 44 -9.38 -18.76 -0.07
C THR A 44 -9.39 -19.87 -1.11
N GLN A 45 -8.36 -19.95 -1.96
CA GLN A 45 -8.21 -21.04 -2.93
C GLN A 45 -8.07 -22.40 -2.23
N GLN A 46 -7.24 -22.49 -1.20
CA GLN A 46 -7.13 -23.69 -0.36
C GLN A 46 -8.46 -24.02 0.35
N ALA A 47 -9.25 -23.02 0.70
CA ALA A 47 -10.56 -23.20 1.33
C ALA A 47 -11.67 -23.70 0.41
N LEU A 48 -11.55 -23.40 -0.88
CA LEU A 48 -12.47 -23.86 -1.90
C LEU A 48 -12.09 -25.25 -2.45
N LEU A 49 -10.80 -25.62 -2.41
CA LEU A 49 -10.28 -26.85 -3.03
C LEU A 49 -9.89 -27.96 -2.04
N GLY A 50 -9.76 -27.67 -0.75
CA GLY A 50 -9.34 -28.64 0.26
C GLY A 50 -10.48 -29.54 0.77
N ASP A 51 -10.21 -30.85 0.87
CA ASP A 51 -11.18 -31.88 1.27
C ASP A 51 -11.55 -31.84 2.76
N ASP A 52 -10.70 -31.30 3.66
CA ASP A 52 -11.01 -31.25 5.10
C ASP A 52 -10.65 -29.89 5.75
N PHE A 53 -11.57 -29.38 6.58
CA PHE A 53 -11.38 -28.30 7.57
C PHE A 53 -10.92 -26.92 7.11
N SER A 54 -11.56 -26.31 6.10
CA SER A 54 -11.01 -25.07 5.54
C SER A 54 -11.77 -23.76 5.81
N ILE A 55 -13.04 -23.77 6.26
CA ILE A 55 -13.76 -22.51 6.55
C ILE A 55 -13.35 -21.92 7.90
N VAL A 56 -13.28 -22.74 8.96
CA VAL A 56 -12.91 -22.26 10.30
C VAL A 56 -11.47 -21.76 10.31
N ASN A 57 -10.55 -22.51 9.68
CA ASN A 57 -9.16 -22.11 9.54
C ASN A 57 -9.01 -20.85 8.67
N ALA A 58 -9.72 -20.74 7.53
CA ALA A 58 -9.70 -19.52 6.74
C ALA A 58 -10.27 -18.32 7.50
N THR A 59 -11.36 -18.50 8.25
CA THR A 59 -11.96 -17.44 9.07
C THR A 59 -11.01 -17.00 10.16
N LEU A 60 -10.37 -17.95 10.86
CA LEU A 60 -9.43 -17.67 11.92
C LEU A 60 -8.16 -17.00 11.38
N LEU A 61 -7.66 -17.42 10.22
CA LEU A 61 -6.53 -16.77 9.55
C LEU A 61 -6.88 -15.35 9.11
N ILE A 62 -8.02 -15.15 8.43
CA ILE A 62 -8.49 -13.82 8.01
C ILE A 62 -8.61 -12.92 9.23
N LEU A 63 -9.32 -13.33 10.29
CA LEU A 63 -9.47 -12.54 11.51
C LEU A 63 -8.14 -12.25 12.20
N THR A 64 -7.21 -13.21 12.22
CA THR A 64 -5.88 -13.02 12.81
C THR A 64 -5.06 -12.01 12.03
N LEU A 65 -4.98 -12.15 10.70
CA LEU A 65 -4.26 -11.22 9.84
C LEU A 65 -4.88 -9.82 9.91
N PHE A 66 -6.21 -9.75 9.96
CA PHE A 66 -6.94 -8.49 10.12
C PHE A 66 -6.67 -7.82 11.47
N GLY A 67 -6.68 -8.60 12.55
CA GLY A 67 -6.33 -8.12 13.89
C GLY A 67 -4.90 -7.60 13.94
N VAL A 68 -3.95 -8.30 13.30
CA VAL A 68 -2.57 -7.85 13.17
C VAL A 68 -2.48 -6.53 12.41
N ASP A 69 -3.20 -6.38 11.28
CA ASP A 69 -3.20 -5.14 10.50
C ASP A 69 -3.72 -3.94 11.31
N ILE A 70 -4.81 -4.12 12.07
CA ILE A 70 -5.34 -3.08 12.98
C ILE A 70 -4.30 -2.73 14.06
N VAL A 71 -3.69 -3.74 14.69
CA VAL A 71 -2.67 -3.52 15.73
C VAL A 71 -1.45 -2.79 15.16
N LEU A 72 -0.97 -3.19 13.98
CA LEU A 72 0.11 -2.50 13.28
C LEU A 72 -0.27 -1.06 12.94
N SER A 73 -1.51 -0.82 12.50
CA SER A 73 -2.01 0.54 12.23
C SER A 73 -2.01 1.44 13.46
N TYR A 74 -2.41 0.92 14.63
CA TYR A 74 -2.30 1.65 15.90
C TYR A 74 -0.84 1.86 16.34
N LEU A 75 0.01 0.84 16.18
CA LEU A 75 1.44 0.95 16.51
C LEU A 75 2.16 1.98 15.65
N LYS A 76 1.83 2.06 14.35
CA LYS A 76 2.33 3.09 13.43
C LYS A 76 1.94 4.50 13.90
N GLN A 77 0.71 4.70 14.36
CA GLN A 77 0.28 6.00 14.91
C GLN A 77 1.01 6.37 16.20
N TRP A 78 1.34 5.38 17.04
CA TRP A 78 1.97 5.63 18.33
C TRP A 78 3.49 5.79 18.25
N SER A 79 4.13 5.17 17.25
CA SER A 79 5.58 5.22 17.06
C SER A 79 5.96 5.60 15.62
N PRO A 80 6.51 6.81 15.42
CA PRO A 80 7.03 7.25 14.13
C PRO A 80 8.12 6.33 13.58
N LYS A 81 8.87 5.63 14.45
CA LYS A 81 9.90 4.67 14.04
C LYS A 81 9.31 3.40 13.43
N ILE A 82 8.14 2.96 13.92
CA ILE A 82 7.44 1.78 13.37
C ILE A 82 6.81 2.15 12.02
N ALA A 83 6.21 3.34 11.91
CA ALA A 83 5.75 3.87 10.63
C ALA A 83 6.89 3.97 9.62
N LEU A 84 8.04 4.51 10.01
CA LEU A 84 9.25 4.63 9.18
C LEU A 84 9.78 3.28 8.69
N PHE A 85 9.71 2.24 9.54
CA PHE A 85 10.18 0.89 9.19
C PHE A 85 9.20 0.14 8.29
N LEU A 86 7.89 0.31 8.49
CA LEU A 86 6.85 -0.44 7.79
C LEU A 86 6.38 0.23 6.50
N ASP A 87 6.19 1.55 6.50
CA ASP A 87 5.67 2.31 5.37
C ASP A 87 6.78 3.03 4.59
N GLY A 88 7.96 3.21 5.18
CA GLY A 88 9.02 4.05 4.62
C GLY A 88 8.82 5.53 4.91
N THR A 89 9.66 6.40 4.35
CA THR A 89 9.58 7.86 4.53
C THR A 89 9.45 8.61 3.24
N ALA A 90 8.50 9.55 3.23
CA ALA A 90 8.47 10.60 2.24
C ALA A 90 9.81 11.36 2.23
N THR A 91 10.47 11.42 1.08
CA THR A 91 11.78 12.05 0.90
C THR A 91 11.68 13.16 -0.12
N VAL A 92 12.03 14.39 0.27
CA VAL A 92 12.07 15.51 -0.66
C VAL A 92 13.26 15.34 -1.61
N LEU A 93 12.98 15.27 -2.91
CA LEU A 93 13.98 15.15 -3.98
C LEU A 93 14.33 16.52 -4.58
N ILE A 94 13.34 17.42 -4.68
CA ILE A 94 13.50 18.79 -5.18
C ILE A 94 12.79 19.76 -4.25
N ALA A 95 13.46 20.87 -3.93
CA ALA A 95 12.88 22.00 -3.21
C ALA A 95 13.21 23.33 -3.92
N ASP A 96 12.19 24.09 -4.28
CA ASP A 96 12.25 25.35 -5.01
C ASP A 96 13.14 25.30 -6.27
N GLY A 97 12.97 24.23 -7.06
CA GLY A 97 13.76 23.97 -8.28
C GLY A 97 15.21 23.52 -8.02
N LYS A 98 15.64 23.37 -6.75
CA LYS A 98 16.96 22.83 -6.40
C LYS A 98 16.85 21.33 -6.14
N VAL A 99 17.67 20.58 -6.85
CA VAL A 99 17.75 19.12 -6.76
C VAL A 99 18.65 18.71 -5.59
N ASP A 100 18.17 17.78 -4.75
CA ASP A 100 19.00 17.12 -3.75
C ASP A 100 19.62 15.84 -4.34
N GLU A 101 20.86 15.95 -4.84
CA GLU A 101 21.59 14.81 -5.41
C GLU A 101 21.84 13.68 -4.41
N ARG A 102 21.95 13.97 -3.11
CA ARG A 102 22.16 12.94 -2.10
C ARG A 102 20.89 12.15 -1.88
N ALA A 103 19.73 12.83 -1.86
CA ALA A 103 18.42 12.19 -1.78
C ALA A 103 18.16 11.31 -3.01
N LEU A 104 18.41 11.83 -4.22
CA LEU A 104 18.28 11.06 -5.47
C LEU A 104 19.13 9.79 -5.47
N LYS A 105 20.41 9.88 -5.11
CA LYS A 105 21.31 8.72 -5.06
C LYS A 105 20.86 7.67 -4.04
N ARG A 106 20.37 8.11 -2.87
CA ARG A 106 19.88 7.21 -1.83
C ARG A 106 18.58 6.52 -2.25
N ALA A 107 17.70 7.26 -2.90
CA ALA A 107 16.43 6.78 -3.43
C ALA A 107 16.57 5.97 -4.73
N ARG A 108 17.74 6.02 -5.39
CA ARG A 108 17.98 5.46 -6.73
C ARG A 108 16.99 5.97 -7.78
N VAL A 109 16.59 7.24 -7.64
CA VAL A 109 15.70 7.94 -8.58
C VAL A 109 16.54 8.83 -9.49
N ASN A 110 16.23 8.86 -10.78
CA ASN A 110 16.84 9.78 -11.73
C ASN A 110 15.99 11.05 -11.90
N ILE A 111 16.62 12.13 -12.34
CA ILE A 111 15.93 13.39 -12.65
C ILE A 111 14.87 13.19 -13.74
N GLU A 112 15.12 12.26 -14.67
CA GLU A 112 14.19 11.90 -15.74
C GLU A 112 12.88 11.33 -15.20
N ASP A 113 12.92 10.51 -14.16
CA ASP A 113 11.74 9.94 -13.51
C ASP A 113 10.86 11.05 -12.90
N ILE A 114 11.50 12.05 -12.28
CA ILE A 114 10.81 13.22 -11.73
C ILE A 114 10.16 14.04 -12.85
N LEU A 115 10.87 14.24 -13.97
CA LEU A 115 10.33 14.98 -15.12
C LEU A 115 9.21 14.22 -15.84
N VAL A 116 9.21 12.89 -15.83
CA VAL A 116 8.09 12.07 -16.31
C VAL A 116 6.88 12.28 -15.40
N ALA A 117 7.05 12.12 -14.08
CA ALA A 117 5.98 12.35 -13.12
C ALA A 117 5.41 13.78 -13.20
N ALA A 118 6.27 14.79 -13.40
CA ALA A 118 5.87 16.19 -13.55
C ALA A 118 5.05 16.43 -14.83
N ARG A 119 5.38 15.74 -15.93
CA ARG A 119 4.60 15.78 -17.17
C ARG A 119 3.25 15.09 -17.03
N GLU A 120 3.23 13.91 -16.42
CA GLU A 120 2.01 13.12 -16.25
C GLU A 120 1.00 13.76 -15.29
N GLN A 121 1.47 14.31 -14.16
CA GLN A 121 0.58 14.85 -13.14
C GLN A 121 0.17 16.30 -13.39
N GLN A 122 1.09 17.13 -13.89
CA GLN A 122 0.93 18.59 -13.93
C GLN A 122 1.24 19.19 -15.31
N GLY A 123 1.65 18.39 -16.29
CA GLY A 123 2.03 18.88 -17.62
C GLY A 123 3.32 19.72 -17.66
N LEU A 124 4.16 19.65 -16.62
CA LEU A 124 5.37 20.45 -16.50
C LEU A 124 6.55 19.79 -17.20
N ALA A 125 7.31 20.56 -17.98
CA ALA A 125 8.46 20.05 -18.74
C ALA A 125 9.82 20.46 -18.14
N ARG A 126 9.84 21.41 -17.20
CA ARG A 126 11.08 21.98 -16.67
C ARG A 126 11.14 21.92 -15.15
N LEU A 127 12.34 21.70 -14.62
CA LEU A 127 12.60 21.60 -13.18
C LEU A 127 12.33 22.91 -12.43
N ASP A 128 12.49 24.06 -13.08
CA ASP A 128 12.26 25.38 -12.46
C ASP A 128 10.78 25.67 -12.16
N GLN A 129 9.88 24.92 -12.79
CA GLN A 129 8.43 24.96 -12.55
C GLN A 129 8.02 24.09 -11.35
N ILE A 130 8.92 23.27 -10.82
CA ILE A 130 8.65 22.36 -9.71
C ILE A 130 9.07 23.05 -8.41
N LYS A 131 8.09 23.30 -7.53
CA LYS A 131 8.34 23.79 -6.18
C LYS A 131 8.80 22.67 -5.26
N PHE A 132 8.11 21.53 -5.30
CA PHE A 132 8.54 20.33 -4.58
C PHE A 132 8.36 19.09 -5.43
N ALA A 133 9.35 18.19 -5.38
CA ALA A 133 9.18 16.81 -5.78
C ALA A 133 9.45 15.93 -4.56
N VAL A 134 8.48 15.10 -4.19
CA VAL A 134 8.55 14.25 -3.00
C VAL A 134 8.41 12.81 -3.44
N LEU A 135 9.38 11.97 -3.08
CA LEU A 135 9.23 10.52 -3.19
C LEU A 135 8.37 10.05 -2.02
N GLU A 136 7.17 9.57 -2.29
CA GLU A 136 6.26 9.02 -1.31
C GLU A 136 6.69 7.62 -0.84
N ALA A 137 6.10 7.19 0.27
CA ALA A 137 6.40 5.92 0.92
C ALA A 137 6.05 4.69 0.04
N ASP A 138 5.06 4.83 -0.84
CA ASP A 138 4.65 3.82 -1.83
C ASP A 138 5.54 3.80 -3.08
N GLY A 139 6.56 4.67 -3.15
CA GLY A 139 7.46 4.82 -4.30
C GLY A 139 6.94 5.76 -5.39
N GLY A 140 5.75 6.33 -5.23
CA GLY A 140 5.23 7.37 -6.11
C GLY A 140 6.01 8.67 -5.98
N ILE A 141 6.06 9.49 -7.04
CA ILE A 141 6.65 10.83 -6.99
C ILE A 141 5.53 11.85 -7.04
N SER A 142 5.31 12.59 -5.95
CA SER A 142 4.37 13.70 -5.88
C SER A 142 5.02 14.99 -6.36
N ILE A 143 4.35 15.70 -7.27
CA ILE A 143 4.84 16.97 -7.83
C ILE A 143 3.97 18.14 -7.38
N ILE A 144 4.59 19.14 -6.76
CA ILE A 144 3.96 20.41 -6.39
C ILE A 144 4.50 21.51 -7.32
N PRO A 145 3.65 22.10 -8.19
CA PRO A 145 4.04 23.20 -9.06
C PRO A 145 4.36 24.47 -8.26
N ARG A 146 5.09 25.37 -8.91
CA ARG A 146 5.42 26.69 -8.38
C ARG A 146 4.31 27.72 -8.57
#